data_AF-A0A951EI08-F1
#
_entry.id   AF-A0A951EI08-F1
#
_cell.length_a   1.000
_cell.length_b   1.000
_cell.length_c   1.000
_cell.angle_alpha   90.00
_cell.angle_beta   90.00
_cell.angle_gamma   90.00
#
_symmetry.space_group_name_H-M   'P 1'
#
loop_
_entity.id
_entity.type
_entity.pdbx_description
1 polymer ?
#
loop_
_entity_poly.entity_id
_entity_poly.type
_entity_poly.pdbx_seq_one_letter_code
_entity_poly.pdbx_strand_id
1 'polypeptide(L)'
;MRKIDQIAKEIARSAGTDKARAVSLDGQIEPTWKPIEDTVKRNDQDTYLAMEDNFAVLEKAVGGEDAVAAAKGSAAISSAVQAYLAKYPG
;
A
#
# COMPACT_ATOMS: atom_id res chain seq x y z
N MET A 1 7.94 -5.87 2.71
CA MET A 1 6.71 -5.19 3.20
C MET A 1 6.96 -3.80 3.79
N ARG A 2 7.98 -3.54 4.62
CA ARG A 2 8.24 -2.19 5.19
C ARG A 2 8.35 -1.07 4.14
N LYS A 3 8.98 -1.33 3.00
CA LYS A 3 9.07 -0.37 1.88
C LYS A 3 7.69 -0.02 1.30
N ILE A 4 6.78 -0.99 1.19
CA ILE A 4 5.41 -0.77 0.71
C ILE A 4 4.64 0.13 1.69
N ASP A 5 4.76 -0.13 2.99
CA ASP A 5 4.17 0.72 4.04
C ASP A 5 4.67 2.18 3.95
N GLN A 6 5.96 2.37 3.69
CA GLN A 6 6.53 3.71 3.50
C GLN A 6 5.96 4.40 2.24
N ILE A 7 5.92 3.71 1.11
CA ILE A 7 5.35 4.26 -0.14
C ILE A 7 3.89 4.67 0.08
N ALA A 8 3.07 3.81 0.68
CA ALA A 8 1.67 4.10 0.97
C ALA A 8 1.49 5.36 1.82
N LYS A 9 2.33 5.53 2.86
CA LYS A 9 2.32 6.74 3.71
C LYS A 9 2.72 8.00 2.94
N GLU A 10 3.67 7.91 2.02
CA GLU A 10 4.06 9.04 1.19
C GLU A 10 2.99 9.40 0.15
N ILE A 11 2.27 8.41 -0.40
CA ILE A 11 1.10 8.66 -1.25
C ILE A 11 0.04 9.44 -0.47
N ALA A 12 -0.32 8.99 0.74
CA ALA A 12 -1.30 9.69 1.58
C ALA A 12 -0.92 11.15 1.88
N ARG A 13 0.38 11.44 2.04
CA ARG A 13 0.87 12.82 2.24
C ARG A 13 0.79 13.68 0.98
N SER A 14 0.88 13.07 -0.20
CA SER A 14 0.99 13.76 -1.48
C SER A 14 -0.34 13.84 -2.25
N ALA A 15 -1.28 12.92 -2.01
CA ALA A 15 -2.49 12.76 -2.84
C ALA A 15 -3.38 14.02 -2.97
N GLY A 16 -3.35 14.93 -1.99
CA GLY A 16 -4.08 16.21 -2.04
C GLY A 16 -3.22 17.46 -2.21
N THR A 17 -1.91 17.32 -2.42
CA THR A 17 -0.96 18.45 -2.44
C THR A 17 0.04 18.40 -3.58
N ASP A 18 0.39 17.21 -4.06
CA ASP A 18 1.34 16.95 -5.15
C ASP A 18 0.94 15.67 -5.90
N LYS A 19 0.04 15.83 -6.88
CA LYS A 19 -0.48 14.73 -7.70
C LYS A 19 0.63 14.00 -8.46
N ALA A 20 1.59 14.71 -9.02
CA ALA A 20 2.66 14.10 -9.82
C ALA A 20 3.53 13.18 -8.96
N ARG A 21 3.84 13.61 -7.73
CA ARG A 21 4.51 12.75 -6.75
C ARG A 21 3.65 11.57 -6.35
N ALA A 22 2.36 11.77 -6.08
CA ALA A 22 1.46 10.70 -5.68
C ALA A 22 1.36 9.59 -6.75
N VAL A 23 1.23 9.99 -8.03
CA VAL A 23 1.24 9.05 -9.19
C VAL A 23 2.57 8.31 -9.31
N SER A 24 3.70 9.01 -9.16
CA SER A 24 5.03 8.39 -9.22
C SER A 24 5.26 7.37 -8.10
N LEU A 25 4.74 7.64 -6.90
CA LEU A 25 4.83 6.72 -5.77
C LEU A 25 3.90 5.52 -5.94
N ASP A 26 2.67 5.74 -6.42
CA ASP A 26 1.71 4.66 -6.70
C ASP A 26 2.28 3.65 -7.71
N GLY A 27 2.91 4.14 -8.78
CA GLY A 27 3.62 3.29 -9.75
C GLY A 27 4.82 2.51 -9.20
N GLN A 28 5.28 2.79 -7.98
CA GLN A 28 6.35 2.02 -7.31
C GLN A 28 5.81 0.88 -6.43
N ILE A 29 4.50 0.81 -6.19
CA ILE A 29 3.88 -0.23 -5.37
C ILE A 29 4.06 -1.59 -6.04
N GLU A 30 3.59 -1.79 -7.29
CA GLU A 30 3.64 -3.08 -7.98
C GLU A 30 5.08 -3.63 -8.09
N PRO A 31 6.10 -2.85 -8.55
CA PRO A 31 7.47 -3.35 -8.61
C PRO A 31 8.04 -3.72 -7.24
N THR A 32 7.57 -3.08 -6.16
CA THR A 32 7.99 -3.40 -4.78
C THR A 32 7.24 -4.61 -4.23
N TRP A 33 6.00 -4.82 -4.66
CA TRP A 33 5.12 -5.89 -4.20
C TRP A 33 5.42 -7.23 -4.86
N LYS A 34 5.57 -7.23 -6.18
CA LYS A 34 5.73 -8.44 -7.01
C LYS A 34 6.78 -9.44 -6.52
N PRO A 35 7.97 -9.04 -6.03
CA PRO A 35 8.97 -10.00 -5.55
C PRO A 35 8.55 -10.77 -4.28
N ILE A 36 7.56 -10.28 -3.53
CA ILE A 36 7.13 -10.87 -2.26
C ILE A 36 5.66 -11.32 -2.26
N GLU A 37 4.88 -10.91 -3.27
CA GLU A 37 3.44 -11.18 -3.40
C GLU A 37 3.11 -12.66 -3.16
N ASP A 38 3.72 -13.55 -3.95
CA ASP A 38 3.49 -14.99 -3.88
C ASP A 38 3.81 -15.59 -2.51
N THR A 39 4.83 -15.07 -1.83
CA THR A 39 5.19 -15.50 -0.48
C THR A 39 4.13 -15.07 0.52
N VAL A 40 3.67 -13.82 0.46
CA VAL A 40 2.58 -13.34 1.33
C VAL A 40 1.30 -14.11 1.05
N LYS A 41 0.94 -14.33 -0.22
CA LYS A 41 -0.25 -15.08 -0.64
C LYS A 41 -0.27 -16.52 -0.12
N ARG A 42 0.88 -17.21 -0.14
CA ARG A 42 0.99 -18.57 0.41
C ARG A 42 0.97 -18.60 1.94
N ASN A 43 1.57 -17.60 2.58
CA ASN A 43 1.69 -17.57 4.04
C ASN A 43 0.40 -17.11 4.72
N ASP A 44 -0.23 -16.06 4.20
CA ASP A 44 -1.35 -15.36 4.82
C ASP A 44 -2.24 -14.73 3.73
N GLN A 45 -3.26 -15.50 3.31
CA GLN A 45 -4.18 -15.11 2.24
C GLN A 45 -4.98 -13.83 2.59
N ASP A 46 -5.33 -13.65 3.86
CA ASP A 46 -6.05 -12.46 4.32
C ASP A 46 -5.19 -11.20 4.18
N THR A 47 -3.91 -11.30 4.53
CA THR A 47 -2.95 -10.21 4.31
C THR A 47 -2.82 -9.92 2.82
N TYR A 48 -2.66 -10.94 1.97
CA TYR A 48 -2.58 -10.75 0.52
C TYR A 48 -3.77 -9.96 -0.02
N LEU A 49 -5.01 -10.40 0.28
CA LEU A 49 -6.22 -9.73 -0.16
C LEU A 49 -6.31 -8.29 0.38
N ALA A 50 -5.97 -8.08 1.66
CA ALA A 50 -5.96 -6.76 2.25
C ALA A 50 -4.95 -5.81 1.58
N MET A 51 -3.79 -6.32 1.15
CA MET A 51 -2.81 -5.50 0.42
C MET A 51 -3.35 -5.13 -0.98
N GLU A 52 -3.83 -6.10 -1.75
CA GLU A 52 -4.40 -5.89 -3.10
C GLU A 52 -5.57 -4.88 -3.09
N ASP A 53 -6.53 -5.08 -2.19
CA ASP A 53 -7.70 -4.20 -2.08
C ASP A 53 -7.30 -2.76 -1.75
N ASN A 54 -6.33 -2.58 -0.85
CA ASN A 54 -5.90 -1.25 -0.44
C ASN A 54 -4.92 -0.59 -1.42
N PHE A 55 -4.20 -1.35 -2.24
CA PHE A 55 -3.49 -0.79 -3.40
C PHE A 55 -4.48 -0.19 -4.39
N ALA A 56 -5.58 -0.90 -4.70
CA ALA A 56 -6.63 -0.36 -5.57
C ALA A 56 -7.32 0.87 -4.96
N VAL A 57 -7.43 0.97 -3.62
CA VAL A 57 -7.89 2.19 -2.94
C VAL A 57 -6.92 3.35 -3.16
N LEU A 58 -5.61 3.12 -3.02
CA LEU A 58 -4.59 4.15 -3.25
C LEU A 58 -4.58 4.62 -4.70
N GLU A 59 -4.61 3.71 -5.68
CA GLU A 59 -4.65 4.04 -7.11
C GLU A 59 -5.84 4.96 -7.43
N LYS A 60 -7.04 4.59 -6.97
CA LYS A 60 -8.25 5.42 -7.15
C LYS A 60 -8.13 6.77 -6.46
N ALA A 61 -7.59 6.79 -5.23
CA ALA A 61 -7.41 8.02 -4.48
C ALA A 61 -6.44 8.97 -5.18
N VAL A 62 -5.35 8.45 -5.75
CA VAL A 62 -4.39 9.23 -6.54
C VAL A 62 -5.02 9.76 -7.82
N GLY A 63 -5.79 8.93 -8.53
CA GLY A 63 -6.51 9.34 -9.75
C GLY A 63 -7.53 10.45 -9.48
N GLY A 64 -8.21 10.37 -8.34
CA GLY A 64 -9.25 11.32 -7.89
C GLY A 64 -8.78 12.47 -7.00
N GLU A 65 -7.48 12.57 -6.69
CA GLU A 65 -6.91 13.54 -5.74
C GLU A 65 -7.59 13.49 -4.35
N ASP A 66 -8.05 12.31 -3.94
CA ASP A 66 -8.78 12.08 -2.70
C ASP A 66 -7.82 11.75 -1.55
N ALA A 67 -7.38 12.79 -0.85
CA ALA A 67 -6.48 12.67 0.28
C ALA A 67 -7.06 11.82 1.44
N VAL A 68 -8.39 11.79 1.61
CA VAL A 68 -9.03 11.03 2.70
C VAL A 68 -9.00 9.54 2.38
N ALA A 69 -9.34 9.17 1.14
CA ALA A 69 -9.23 7.80 0.67
C ALA A 69 -7.77 7.31 0.70
N ALA A 70 -6.82 8.16 0.29
CA ALA A 70 -5.39 7.83 0.34
C ALA A 70 -4.91 7.57 1.77
N ALA A 71 -5.31 8.41 2.74
CA ALA A 71 -5.00 8.21 4.15
C ALA A 71 -5.60 6.90 4.71
N LYS A 72 -6.84 6.58 4.33
CA LYS A 72 -7.50 5.33 4.74
C LYS A 72 -6.80 4.10 4.16
N GLY A 73 -6.49 4.09 2.86
CA GLY A 73 -5.76 3.00 2.20
C GLY A 73 -4.38 2.80 2.81
N SER A 74 -3.65 3.90 3.06
CA SER A 74 -2.35 3.85 3.72
C SER A 74 -2.43 3.26 5.13
N ALA A 75 -3.40 3.65 5.94
CA ALA A 75 -3.55 3.13 7.29
C ALA A 75 -3.88 1.63 7.31
N ALA A 76 -4.73 1.18 6.38
CA ALA A 76 -5.06 -0.24 6.23
C ALA A 76 -3.84 -1.07 5.80
N ILE A 77 -3.04 -0.58 4.84
CA ILE A 77 -1.77 -1.20 4.46
C ILE A 77 -0.81 -1.28 5.65
N SER A 78 -0.67 -0.20 6.42
CA SER A 78 0.17 -0.21 7.63
C SER A 78 -0.26 -1.28 8.62
N SER A 79 -1.58 -1.43 8.84
CA SER A 79 -2.12 -2.44 9.74
C SER A 79 -1.85 -3.86 9.23
N ALA A 80 -2.09 -4.13 7.94
CA ALA A 80 -1.82 -5.43 7.33
C ALA A 80 -0.32 -5.78 7.37
N VAL A 81 0.56 -4.82 7.07
CA VAL A 81 2.02 -4.99 7.15
C VAL A 81 2.46 -5.30 8.58
N GLN A 82 1.94 -4.59 9.58
CA GLN A 82 2.27 -4.84 10.99
C GLN A 82 1.81 -6.22 11.44
N ALA A 83 0.56 -6.59 11.12
CA ALA A 83 0.01 -7.89 11.47
C ALA A 83 0.79 -9.04 10.82
N TYR A 84 1.14 -8.91 9.54
CA TYR A 84 1.95 -9.91 8.85
C TYR A 84 3.34 -10.04 9.46
N LEU A 85 4.06 -8.93 9.66
CA LEU A 85 5.42 -8.98 10.22
C LEU A 85 5.46 -9.47 11.68
N ALA A 86 4.36 -9.33 12.43
CA ALA A 86 4.23 -9.94 13.75
C ALA A 86 4.12 -11.47 13.70
N LYS A 87 3.46 -12.02 12.66
CA LYS A 87 3.36 -13.48 12.43
C LYS A 87 4.61 -14.05 11.74
N TYR A 88 5.22 -13.28 10.86
CA TYR A 88 6.36 -13.67 10.02
C TYR A 88 7.50 -12.64 10.16
N PRO A 89 8.28 -12.70 11.25
CA PRO A 89 9.32 -11.70 11.53
C PRO A 89 10.60 -11.84 10.67
N GLY A 90 10.66 -12.82 9.77
CA GLY A 90 11.82 -13.16 8.92
C GLY A 90 11.98 -12.30 7.68
#